data_AF-A0A957QVR1-F1
#
_entry.id   AF-A0A957QVR1-F1
#
_cell.length_a   1.000
_cell.length_b   1.000
_cell.length_c   1.000
_cell.angle_alpha   90.00
_cell.angle_beta   90.00
_cell.angle_gamma   90.00
#
_symmetry.space_group_name_H-M   'P 1'
#
loop_
_entity.id
_entity.type
_entity.pdbx_description
1 polymer ?
#
loop_
_entity_poly.entity_id
_entity_poly.type
_entity_poly.pdbx_seq_one_letter_code
_entity_poly.pdbx_strand_id
1 'polypeptide(L)' 'ELKWYDATQQLEIGERTGSYPGMQEQRTFRVVIHDAGQTELSQGTDRSGTTVTYQGRRLVIDL' A
#
# COMPACT_ATOMS: atom_id res chain seq x y z
N GLU A 1 -5.00 1.74 9.80
CA GLU A 1 -5.27 0.32 9.50
C GLU A 1 -5.05 0.04 8.01
N LEU A 2 -4.87 -1.22 7.62
CA LEU A 2 -4.78 -1.66 6.22
C LEU A 2 -5.89 -2.69 5.97
N LYS A 3 -6.70 -2.50 4.94
CA LYS A 3 -7.83 -3.38 4.59
C LYS A 3 -7.78 -3.75 3.11
N TRP A 4 -7.82 -5.03 2.80
CA TRP A 4 -7.91 -5.56 1.44
C TRP A 4 -9.34 -6.02 1.17
N TYR A 5 -9.91 -5.56 0.06
CA TYR A 5 -11.21 -5.95 -0.44
C TYR A 5 -11.02 -6.80 -1.68
N ASP A 6 -10.98 -8.12 -1.48
CA ASP A 6 -10.64 -9.09 -2.52
C ASP A 6 -11.60 -9.04 -3.73
N ALA A 7 -12.90 -8.95 -3.47
CA ALA A 7 -13.93 -8.94 -4.50
C ALA A 7 -13.85 -7.73 -5.46
N THR A 8 -13.32 -6.60 -4.98
CA THR A 8 -13.19 -5.36 -5.77
C THR A 8 -11.73 -5.02 -6.10
N GLN A 9 -10.79 -5.87 -5.69
CA GLN A 9 -9.35 -5.64 -5.79
C GLN A 9 -8.92 -4.26 -5.26
N GLN A 10 -9.49 -3.85 -4.11
CA GLN A 10 -9.19 -2.55 -3.50
C GLN A 10 -8.35 -2.68 -2.25
N LEU A 11 -7.28 -1.88 -2.16
CA LEU A 11 -6.55 -1.65 -0.91
C LEU A 11 -6.97 -0.32 -0.30
N GLU A 12 -7.44 -0.37 0.94
CA GLU A 12 -7.64 0.81 1.77
C GLU A 12 -6.49 0.96 2.79
N ILE A 13 -5.88 2.14 2.76
CA ILE A 13 -4.98 2.64 3.80
C ILE A 13 -5.77 3.64 4.63
N GLY A 14 -6.11 3.26 5.86
CA GLY A 14 -6.92 4.10 6.76
C GLY A 14 -6.18 5.36 7.23
N GLU A 15 -6.86 6.21 8.00
CA GLU A 15 -6.24 7.40 8.60
C GLU A 15 -5.13 7.03 9.58
N ARG A 16 -4.11 7.90 9.65
CA ARG A 16 -3.00 7.74 10.59
C ARG A 16 -3.45 8.25 11.95
N THR A 17 -3.42 7.36 12.94
CA THR A 17 -3.71 7.68 14.34
C THR A 17 -2.42 7.76 15.15
N GLY A 18 -2.25 8.82 15.93
CA GLY A 18 -1.04 9.08 16.72
C GLY A 18 0.02 9.89 15.97
N SER A 19 0.94 10.49 16.72
CA SER A 19 2.04 11.31 16.20
C SER A 19 3.21 11.31 17.18
N TYR A 20 4.42 11.55 16.68
CA TYR A 20 5.62 11.76 17.50
C TYR A 20 6.55 12.79 16.84
N PRO A 21 7.42 13.50 17.61
CA PRO A 21 8.35 14.48 17.05
C PRO A 21 9.27 13.87 15.98
N GLY A 22 9.28 14.47 14.79
CA GLY A 22 10.08 13.99 13.65
C GLY A 22 9.39 12.93 12.79
N MET A 23 8.13 12.55 13.07
CA MET A 23 7.35 11.70 12.18
C MET A 23 7.16 12.39 10.82
N GLN A 24 7.49 11.69 9.74
CA GLN A 24 7.24 12.16 8.38
C GLN A 24 5.74 12.26 8.11
N GLU A 25 5.28 13.45 7.74
CA GLU A 25 3.88 13.71 7.43
C GLU A 25 3.41 12.96 6.18
N GLN A 26 4.31 12.86 5.20
CA GLN A 26 4.10 12.19 3.92
C GLN A 26 4.96 10.93 3.82
N ARG A 27 4.40 9.87 3.25
CA ARG A 27 5.09 8.62 2.89
C ARG A 27 4.75 8.22 1.47
N THR A 28 5.67 7.54 0.80
CA THR A 28 5.42 6.90 -0.48
C THR A 28 5.36 5.40 -0.26
N PHE A 29 4.27 4.77 -0.69
CA PHE A 29 4.11 3.32 -0.66
C PHE A 29 4.17 2.78 -2.09
N ARG A 30 4.86 1.66 -2.26
CA ARG A 30 4.75 0.81 -3.45
C ARG A 30 3.91 -0.39 -3.08
N VAL A 31 2.73 -0.52 -3.67
CA VAL A 31 1.82 -1.63 -3.44
C VAL A 31 2.08 -2.71 -4.49
N VAL A 32 2.19 -3.97 -4.06
CA VAL A 32 2.46 -5.11 -4.93
C VAL A 32 1.50 -6.24 -4.54
N ILE A 33 0.73 -6.74 -5.49
CA ILE A 33 -0.16 -7.88 -5.32
C ILE A 33 0.56 -9.15 -5.77
N HIS A 34 0.32 -10.25 -5.05
CA HIS A 34 0.89 -11.57 -5.31
C HIS A 34 -0.24 -12.59 -5.42
N ASP A 35 -0.29 -13.30 -6.54
CA ASP A 35 -1.24 -14.40 -6.76
C ASP A 35 -0.69 -15.74 -6.28
N ALA A 36 -1.56 -16.71 -6.01
CA ALA A 36 -1.23 -18.04 -5.51
C ALA A 36 -0.25 -18.85 -6.41
N GLY A 37 -0.05 -18.43 -7.66
CA GLY A 37 0.92 -19.04 -8.59
C GLY A 37 2.27 -18.34 -8.67
N GLN A 38 2.49 -17.22 -7.96
CA GLN A 38 3.72 -16.44 -8.02
C GLN A 38 4.62 -16.75 -6.82
N THR A 39 5.57 -17.67 -7.01
CA THR A 39 6.49 -18.18 -5.98
C THR A 39 7.76 -17.35 -5.78
N GLU A 40 8.06 -16.41 -6.67
CA GLU A 40 9.25 -15.58 -6.51
C GLU A 40 8.95 -14.41 -5.58
N LEU A 41 9.51 -14.42 -4.37
CA LEU A 41 9.60 -13.21 -3.52
C LEU A 41 10.77 -12.31 -3.94
N SER A 42 11.58 -12.78 -4.90
CA SER A 42 12.95 -12.32 -5.12
C SER A 42 13.23 -11.95 -6.58
N GLN A 43 12.46 -11.06 -7.21
CA GLN A 43 12.98 -10.34 -8.38
C GLN A 43 12.66 -8.85 -8.30
N GLY A 44 13.75 -8.08 -8.33
CA GLY A 44 13.81 -6.67 -8.03
C GLY A 44 13.02 -5.83 -9.02
N THR A 45 12.58 -4.67 -8.50
CA THR A 45 12.24 -3.44 -9.22
C THR A 45 11.16 -3.48 -10.30
N ASP A 46 10.74 -4.65 -10.81
CA ASP A 46 9.99 -4.81 -12.06
C ASP A 46 8.65 -5.56 -11.90
N ARG A 47 8.15 -5.68 -10.66
CA ARG A 47 6.71 -5.96 -10.46
C ARG A 47 5.93 -4.69 -10.76
N SER A 48 4.84 -4.79 -11.51
CA SER A 48 3.87 -3.71 -11.77
C SER A 48 3.22 -3.29 -10.45
N GLY A 49 3.97 -2.53 -9.67
CA GLY A 49 3.55 -2.05 -8.36
C GLY A 49 3.03 -0.64 -8.48
N THR A 50 1.86 -0.39 -7.91
CA THR A 50 1.26 0.94 -7.89
C THR A 50 1.95 1.78 -6.81
N THR A 51 2.54 2.90 -7.20
CA THR A 51 3.15 3.84 -6.26
C THR A 51 2.15 4.90 -5.86
N VAL A 52 1.94 5.06 -4.56
CA VAL A 52 0.99 6.02 -4.00
C VAL A 52 1.64 6.91 -2.96
N THR A 53 1.21 8.17 -2.93
CA THR A 53 1.57 9.13 -1.89
C THR A 53 0.51 9.11 -0.79
N TYR A 54 0.93 8.93 0.45
CA TYR A 54 0.07 8.90 1.62
C TYR A 54 0.45 9.99 2.61
N GLN A 55 -0.53 10.80 3.00
CA GLN A 55 -0.34 11.98 3.86
C GLN A 55 -0.96 11.81 5.25
N GLY A 56 -1.34 10.60 5.64
CA GLY A 56 -2.03 10.33 6.90
C GLY A 56 -3.57 10.37 6.81
N ARG A 57 -4.14 10.69 5.64
CA ARG A 57 -5.59 10.62 5.37
C ARG A 57 -5.96 9.30 4.73
N ARG A 58 -7.20 8.86 4.92
CA ARG A 58 -7.74 7.66 4.27
C ARG A 58 -7.51 7.71 2.76
N LEU A 59 -7.00 6.61 2.20
CA LEU A 59 -6.71 6.44 0.79
C LEU A 59 -7.21 5.06 0.34
N VAL A 60 -7.95 5.01 -0.77
CA VAL A 60 -8.38 3.78 -1.42
C VAL A 60 -7.69 3.69 -2.77
N ILE A 61 -7.19 2.51 -3.11
CA ILE A 61 -6.39 2.25 -4.30
C ILE A 61 -7.03 1.06 -5.03
N ASP A 62 -7.38 1.27 -6.29
CA ASP A 62 -7.82 0.21 -7.20
C ASP A 62 -6.58 -0.48 -7.79
N LEU A 63 -6.50 -1.82 -7.72
CA LEU A 63 -5.33 -2.62 -8.08
C LEU A 63 -5.65 -3.75 -9.05
#